data_AF-A0A9E2UJA3-F1
#
_entry.id   AF-A0A9E2UJA3-F1
#
_cell.length_a   1.000
_cell.length_b   1.000
_cell.length_c   1.000
_cell.angle_alpha   90.00
_cell.angle_beta   90.00
_cell.angle_gamma   90.00
#
_symmetry.space_group_name_H-M   'P 1'
#
loop_
_entity.id
_entity.type
_entity.pdbx_description
1 polymer ?
#
loop_
_entity_poly.entity_id
_entity_poly.type
_entity_poly.pdbx_seq_one_letter_code
_entity_poly.pdbx_strand_id
1 'polypeptide(L)'
;KQVFGGGENNFAVYSIDQATGEPRLIQHVDTRGIHCRTFHIDPSGRLLVAAHIMPLLVKDGTGVRTIPASLAVFRIAGDGRLDFVRKYDVDVGDKTMFWMGMVEL
;
A
#
# COMPACT_ATOMS: atom_id res chain seq x y z
N LYS A 1 -23.54 5.28 -7.54
CA LYS A 1 -22.12 5.56 -7.20
C LYS A 1 -21.26 4.42 -7.74
N GLN A 2 -20.06 4.71 -8.25
CA GLN A 2 -19.15 3.68 -8.78
C GLN A 2 -18.59 2.85 -7.62
N VAL A 3 -18.63 1.53 -7.77
CA VAL A 3 -18.09 0.55 -6.82
C VAL A 3 -16.87 -0.08 -7.46
N PHE A 4 -15.84 -0.37 -6.67
CA PHE A 4 -14.64 -1.04 -7.15
C PHE A 4 -15.00 -2.33 -7.90
N GLY A 5 -14.47 -2.48 -9.12
CA GLY A 5 -14.77 -3.58 -10.02
C GLY A 5 -14.12 -4.92 -9.65
N GLY A 6 -13.23 -4.93 -8.64
CA GLY A 6 -12.40 -6.08 -8.30
C GLY A 6 -10.97 -5.94 -8.83
N GLY A 7 -10.11 -6.90 -8.46
CA GLY A 7 -8.68 -6.88 -8.73
C GLY A 7 -7.84 -6.85 -7.45
N GLU A 8 -6.53 -7.02 -7.60
CA GLU A 8 -5.61 -7.04 -6.48
C GLU A 8 -5.31 -5.63 -5.96
N ASN A 9 -5.26 -5.49 -4.63
CA ASN A 9 -4.80 -4.30 -3.91
C ASN A 9 -3.73 -4.74 -2.90
N ASN A 10 -2.70 -5.41 -3.41
CA ASN A 10 -1.60 -5.93 -2.62
C ASN A 10 -0.27 -5.39 -3.16
N PHE A 11 0.79 -5.52 -2.36
CA PHE A 11 2.15 -5.49 -2.88
C PHE A 11 2.61 -6.91 -3.20
N ALA A 12 3.33 -7.05 -4.31
CA ALA A 12 4.19 -8.18 -4.57
C ALA A 12 5.63 -7.81 -4.19
N VAL A 13 6.24 -8.60 -3.32
CA VAL A 13 7.61 -8.40 -2.83
C VAL A 13 8.51 -9.45 -3.47
N TYR A 14 9.64 -9.02 -4.02
CA TYR A 14 10.60 -9.88 -4.68
C TYR A 14 11.97 -9.77 -4.00
N SER A 15 12.64 -10.91 -3.81
CA SER A 15 14.08 -10.94 -3.56
C SER A 15 14.82 -11.03 -4.90
N ILE A 16 16.00 -10.43 -5.01
CA ILE A 16 16.83 -10.52 -6.22
C ILE A 16 17.93 -11.57 -6.00
N ASP A 17 18.00 -12.56 -6.89
CA ASP A 17 19.15 -13.46 -6.96
C ASP A 17 20.40 -12.63 -7.32
N GLN A 18 21.41 -12.65 -6.46
CA GLN A 18 22.59 -11.79 -6.63
C GLN A 18 23.56 -12.29 -7.71
N ALA A 19 23.49 -13.57 -8.10
CA ALA A 19 24.34 -14.12 -9.14
C ALA A 19 23.75 -13.86 -10.54
N THR A 20 22.41 -13.97 -10.68
CA THR A 20 21.73 -13.87 -11.98
C THR A 20 21.01 -12.54 -12.20
N GLY A 21 20.67 -11.83 -11.12
CA GLY A 21 19.80 -10.65 -11.16
C GLY A 21 18.31 -10.97 -11.29
N GLU A 22 17.91 -12.25 -11.32
CA GLU A 22 16.52 -12.63 -11.51
C GLU A 22 15.67 -12.38 -10.25
N PRO A 23 14.46 -11.82 -10.38
CA PRO A 23 13.57 -11.61 -9.25
C PRO A 23 12.83 -12.90 -8.88
N ARG A 24 12.79 -13.20 -7.59
CA ARG A 24 11.98 -14.28 -7.00
C ARG A 24 10.90 -13.68 -6.12
N LEU A 25 9.64 -13.99 -6.41
CA LEU A 25 8.51 -13.59 -5.57
C LEU A 25 8.63 -14.22 -4.18
N ILE A 26 8.58 -13.40 -3.13
CA ILE A 26 8.69 -13.83 -1.73
C ILE A 26 7.44 -13.54 -0.89
N GLN A 27 6.56 -12.63 -1.33
CA GLN A 27 5.34 -12.27 -0.60
C GLN A 27 4.30 -11.60 -1.51
N HIS A 28 3.02 -11.88 -1.27
CA HIS A 28 1.91 -10.97 -1.56
C HIS A 28 1.39 -10.42 -0.23
N VAL A 29 1.22 -9.11 -0.10
CA VAL A 29 0.78 -8.47 1.15
C VAL A 29 -0.29 -7.43 0.91
N ASP A 30 -1.40 -7.53 1.65
CA ASP A 30 -2.50 -6.57 1.62
C ASP A 30 -2.00 -5.17 2.04
N THR A 31 -2.23 -4.15 1.20
CA THR A 31 -1.80 -2.77 1.47
C THR A 31 -2.65 -2.08 2.55
N ARG A 32 -3.69 -2.75 3.05
CA ARG A 32 -4.66 -2.31 4.06
C ARG A 32 -5.52 -1.12 3.64
N GLY A 33 -5.61 -0.88 2.35
CA GLY A 33 -6.47 0.15 1.77
C GLY A 33 -6.95 -0.25 0.39
N ILE A 34 -7.31 0.73 -0.42
CA ILE A 34 -7.72 0.51 -1.80
C ILE A 34 -7.10 1.55 -2.71
N HIS A 35 -6.79 1.17 -3.94
CA HIS A 35 -6.25 2.10 -4.92
C HIS A 35 -4.93 2.73 -4.41
N CYS A 36 -4.01 1.87 -3.97
CA CYS A 36 -2.66 2.30 -3.61
C CYS A 36 -2.01 2.95 -4.83
N ARG A 37 -1.61 4.22 -4.70
CA ARG A 37 -1.12 5.03 -5.82
C ARG A 37 0.39 5.20 -5.78
N THR A 38 0.92 5.53 -4.61
CA THR A 38 2.35 5.72 -4.38
C THR A 38 2.74 5.00 -3.10
N PHE A 39 4.01 4.61 -3.01
CA PHE A 39 4.62 4.19 -1.76
C PHE A 39 6.07 4.66 -1.75
N HIS A 40 6.65 4.80 -0.55
CA HIS A 40 8.02 5.22 -0.37
C HIS A 40 8.69 4.40 0.72
N ILE A 41 9.96 4.06 0.50
CA ILE A 41 10.82 3.38 1.47
C ILE A 41 11.68 4.45 2.14
N ASP A 42 11.71 4.43 3.46
CA ASP A 42 12.61 5.26 4.25
C ASP A 42 14.08 4.94 3.90
N PRO A 43 15.01 5.91 3.84
CA PRO A 43 16.41 5.68 3.49
C PRO A 43 17.14 4.61 4.32
N SER A 44 16.70 4.33 5.56
CA SER A 44 17.26 3.22 6.36
C SER A 44 16.93 1.84 5.80
N GLY A 45 15.99 1.73 4.86
CA GLY A 45 15.49 0.48 4.31
C GLY A 45 14.61 -0.34 5.26
N ARG A 46 14.16 0.25 6.38
CA ARG A 46 13.43 -0.48 7.44
C ARG A 46 11.94 -0.21 7.48
N LEU A 47 11.46 0.79 6.74
CA LEU A 47 10.07 1.24 6.79
C LEU A 47 9.59 1.58 5.38
N LEU A 48 8.34 1.19 5.08
CA LEU A 48 7.63 1.52 3.86
C LEU A 48 6.31 2.17 4.23
N VAL A 49 5.94 3.26 3.55
CA VAL A 49 4.60 3.86 3.65
C VAL A 49 3.91 3.77 2.31
N ALA A 50 2.68 3.29 2.31
CA ALA A 50 1.80 3.18 1.16
C ALA A 50 0.68 4.23 1.26
N ALA A 51 0.45 4.99 0.18
CA ALA A 51 -0.60 5.99 0.09
C ALA A 51 -1.73 5.53 -0.83
N HIS A 52 -2.94 5.57 -0.30
CA HIS A 52 -4.19 5.26 -0.97
C HIS A 52 -4.89 6.57 -1.34
N ILE A 53 -5.08 6.79 -2.63
CA ILE A 53 -5.32 8.12 -3.21
C ILE A 53 -6.64 8.77 -2.79
N MET A 54 -7.72 8.00 -2.68
CA MET A 54 -9.07 8.55 -2.46
C MET A 54 -10.01 7.50 -1.86
N PRO A 55 -11.14 7.92 -1.26
CA PRO A 55 -12.16 7.01 -0.81
C PRO A 55 -12.80 6.26 -1.98
N LEU A 56 -13.05 4.96 -1.82
CA LEU A 56 -13.75 4.15 -2.82
C LEU A 56 -14.78 3.23 -2.16
N LEU A 57 -15.93 3.07 -2.81
CA LEU A 57 -16.92 2.07 -2.40
C LEU A 57 -16.45 0.68 -2.83
N VAL A 58 -16.46 -0.26 -1.90
CA VAL A 58 -16.18 -1.67 -2.16
C VAL A 58 -17.38 -2.52 -1.80
N LYS A 59 -17.56 -3.65 -2.50
CA LYS A 59 -18.53 -4.65 -2.09
C LYS A 59 -18.11 -5.28 -0.76
N ASP A 60 -19.07 -5.48 0.13
CA ASP A 60 -18.88 -6.12 1.42
C ASP A 60 -20.10 -7.01 1.71
N GLY A 61 -19.97 -8.31 1.45
CA GLY A 61 -21.10 -9.24 1.42
C GLY A 61 -22.16 -8.81 0.42
N THR A 62 -23.39 -8.60 0.91
CA THR A 62 -24.52 -8.10 0.12
C THR A 62 -24.57 -6.57 0.02
N GLY A 63 -23.69 -5.87 0.73
CA GLY A 63 -23.67 -4.41 0.83
C GLY A 63 -22.47 -3.76 0.16
N VAL A 64 -22.33 -2.45 0.40
CA VAL A 64 -21.17 -1.66 0.03
C VAL A 64 -20.65 -0.89 1.23
N ARG A 65 -19.34 -0.79 1.38
CA ARG A 65 -18.69 0.06 2.38
C ARG A 65 -17.72 1.02 1.72
N THR A 66 -17.54 2.20 2.31
CA THR A 66 -16.49 3.13 1.90
C THR A 66 -15.17 2.73 2.55
N ILE A 67 -14.13 2.54 1.76
CA ILE A 67 -12.74 2.54 2.25
C ILE A 67 -12.20 3.95 2.04
N PRO A 68 -11.63 4.61 3.07
CA PRO A 68 -11.12 5.98 2.94
C PRO A 68 -9.75 6.03 2.24
N ALA A 69 -9.35 7.23 1.82
CA ALA A 69 -7.94 7.53 1.56
C ALA A 69 -7.13 7.28 2.84
N SER A 70 -5.88 6.84 2.70
CA SER A 70 -5.10 6.46 3.87
C SER A 70 -3.60 6.32 3.61
N LEU A 71 -2.84 6.40 4.70
CA LEU A 71 -1.44 5.97 4.77
C LEU A 71 -1.36 4.65 5.53
N ALA A 72 -0.77 3.61 4.94
CA ALA A 72 -0.45 2.36 5.61
C ALA A 72 1.07 2.24 5.77
N VAL A 73 1.50 1.90 6.98
CA VAL A 73 2.91 1.80 7.37
C VAL A 73 3.28 0.34 7.55
N PHE A 74 4.40 -0.05 6.95
CA PHE A 74 4.98 -1.38 7.02
C PHE A 74 6.41 -1.29 7.52
N ARG A 75 6.84 -2.31 8.28
CA ARG A 75 8.24 -2.57 8.56
C ARG A 75 8.78 -3.50 7.48
N ILE A 76 9.99 -3.24 7.01
CA ILE A 76 10.74 -4.17 6.16
C ILE A 76 11.58 -5.05 7.10
N ALA A 77 11.28 -6.34 7.13
CA ALA A 77 11.99 -7.33 7.92
C ALA A 77 13.36 -7.66 7.29
N GLY A 78 14.21 -8.37 8.05
CA GLY A 78 15.57 -8.73 7.60
C GLY A 78 15.61 -9.66 6.38
N ASP A 79 14.50 -10.34 6.07
CA ASP A 79 14.33 -11.17 4.87
C ASP A 79 13.66 -10.41 3.71
N GLY A 80 13.46 -9.10 3.85
CA GLY A 80 12.82 -8.24 2.86
C GLY A 80 11.29 -8.26 2.88
N ARG A 81 10.65 -9.09 3.72
CA ARG A 81 9.19 -9.14 3.83
C ARG A 81 8.63 -7.91 4.54
N LEU A 82 7.39 -7.58 4.22
CA LEU A 82 6.65 -6.47 4.80
C LEU A 82 5.74 -6.93 5.91
N ASP A 83 5.94 -6.34 7.10
CA ASP A 83 5.07 -6.52 8.26
C ASP A 83 4.23 -5.25 8.45
N PHE A 84 2.91 -5.41 8.48
CA PHE A 84 2.02 -4.28 8.73
C PHE A 84 2.22 -3.74 10.15
N VAL A 85 2.41 -2.42 10.26
CA VAL A 85 2.56 -1.72 11.54
C VAL A 85 1.27 -1.01 11.92
N ARG A 86 0.79 -0.13 11.04
CA ARG A 86 -0.43 0.67 11.31
C ARG A 86 -0.97 1.35 10.07
N LYS A 87 -2.19 1.87 10.18
CA LYS A 87 -2.86 2.64 9.15
C LYS A 87 -3.40 3.95 9.74
N TYR A 88 -3.41 4.99 8.92
CA TYR A 88 -4.01 6.28 9.20
C TYR A 88 -5.00 6.60 8.09
N ASP A 89 -6.26 6.76 8.46
CA ASP A 89 -7.27 7.26 7.53
C ASP A 89 -7.08 8.77 7.37
N VAL A 90 -7.19 9.23 6.13
CA VAL A 90 -7.04 10.64 5.78
C VAL A 90 -8.35 11.10 5.17
N ASP A 91 -8.97 12.10 5.80
CA ASP A 91 -10.10 12.79 5.18
C ASP A 91 -9.55 13.75 4.12
N VAL A 92 -9.88 13.47 2.86
CA VAL A 92 -9.47 14.27 1.71
C VAL A 92 -10.59 15.15 1.19
N GLY A 93 -11.79 15.10 1.77
CA GLY A 93 -12.96 15.84 1.28
C GLY A 93 -13.26 15.56 -0.19
N ASP A 94 -13.18 16.61 -1.01
CA ASP A 94 -13.34 16.56 -2.47
C ASP A 94 -12.01 16.41 -3.25
N LYS A 95 -10.89 16.25 -2.54
CA LYS A 95 -9.53 16.15 -3.09
C LYS A 95 -9.02 14.71 -3.11
N THR A 96 -7.76 14.55 -3.50
CA THR A 96 -7.06 13.26 -3.55
C THR A 96 -5.62 13.39 -3.03
N MET A 97 -5.11 12.32 -2.45
CA MET A 97 -3.69 12.13 -2.13
C MET A 97 -2.94 11.66 -3.38
N PHE A 98 -2.83 12.54 -4.37
CA PHE A 98 -2.24 12.18 -5.67
C PHE A 98 -0.78 11.71 -5.56
N TRP A 99 -0.02 12.29 -4.63
CA TRP A 99 1.37 11.96 -4.37
C TRP A 99 1.67 11.92 -2.87
N MET A 100 2.55 10.99 -2.46
CA MET A 100 3.14 10.92 -1.14
C MET A 100 4.60 10.50 -1.29
N GLY A 101 5.48 11.14 -0.53
CA GLY A 101 6.88 10.76 -0.38
C GLY A 101 7.38 11.14 1.00
N MET A 102 8.51 10.55 1.41
CA MET A 102 9.25 10.99 2.59
C MET A 102 10.37 11.91 2.14
N VAL A 103 10.66 12.92 2.95
CA VAL A 103 11.80 13.82 2.75
C VAL A 103 12.73 13.69 3.94
N GLU A 104 14.04 13.76 3.69
CA GLU A 104 15.02 13.93 4.75
C GLU A 104 14.86 15.33 5.36
N LEU A 105 15.07 15.43 6.67
CA LEU A 105 15.06 16.68 7.41
C LEU A 105 16.45 17.33 7.43
#